data_AF-A0A4Q5UIQ1-F1
#
_entry.id   AF-A0A4Q5UIQ1-F1
#
_cell.length_a   1.000
_cell.length_b   1.000
_cell.length_c   1.000
_cell.angle_alpha   90.00
_cell.angle_beta   90.00
_cell.angle_gamma   90.00
#
_symmetry.space_group_name_H-M   'P 1'
#
loop_
_entity.id
_entity.type
_entity.pdbx_description
1 polymer ?
#
loop_
_entity_poly.entity_id
_entity_poly.type
_entity_poly.pdbx_seq_one_letter_code
_entity_poly.pdbx_strand_id
1 'polypeptide(L)'
;MKKIELEIVALSHSITQTHSYAVVLGEVNGLRRLPIVIGGFEAQAIAVALEKMNPSRPLTHDLMKNFLNAFAIDLHEIIICDLQEGIFYSKLVCSSDNDTIEIDSRTSDALALAVRFGCPIYTYENILESAGILMEDTAGTGKKKKAKQEVMVEETGTVTSNEDLKSLSLDELNTLLNDVLESEDYIRAIAIRDEINSRRKK
;
A
#
# COMPACT_ATOMS: atom_id res chain seq x y z
N MET A 1 -9.24 -0.61 23.79
CA MET A 1 -8.68 0.64 23.23
C MET A 1 -9.78 1.36 22.47
N LYS A 2 -9.75 2.69 22.38
CA LYS A 2 -10.77 3.45 21.64
C LYS A 2 -10.56 3.23 20.14
N LYS A 3 -11.61 2.79 19.43
CA LYS A 3 -11.61 2.64 17.97
C LYS A 3 -11.76 4.01 17.30
N ILE A 4 -11.08 4.18 16.17
CA ILE A 4 -11.12 5.36 15.33
C ILE A 4 -11.58 4.92 13.96
N GLU A 5 -12.68 5.50 13.48
CA GLU A 5 -13.29 5.14 12.21
C GLU A 5 -12.49 5.72 11.04
N LEU A 6 -12.34 4.91 9.99
CA LEU A 6 -11.66 5.26 8.77
C LEU A 6 -12.58 5.07 7.56
N GLU A 7 -12.34 5.85 6.52
CA GLU A 7 -12.97 5.68 5.20
C GLU A 7 -11.91 5.54 4.10
N ILE A 8 -12.22 4.81 3.03
CA ILE A 8 -11.31 4.74 1.87
C ILE A 8 -11.45 6.04 1.08
N VAL A 9 -10.39 6.85 1.07
CA VAL A 9 -10.37 8.16 0.40
C VAL A 9 -9.85 8.04 -1.02
N ALA A 10 -8.81 7.23 -1.22
CA ALA A 10 -8.17 7.07 -2.52
C ALA A 10 -7.56 5.68 -2.69
N LEU A 11 -7.49 5.23 -3.95
CA LEU A 11 -6.77 4.05 -4.39
C LEU A 11 -6.00 4.44 -5.67
N SER A 12 -4.67 4.45 -5.60
CA SER A 12 -3.83 4.93 -6.70
C SER A 12 -2.62 4.03 -6.91
N HIS A 13 -2.01 4.08 -8.10
CA HIS A 13 -0.72 3.42 -8.33
C HIS A 13 0.35 3.96 -7.38
N SER A 14 1.18 3.05 -6.87
CA SER A 14 2.38 3.45 -6.13
C SER A 14 3.38 4.08 -7.09
N ILE A 15 3.86 5.27 -6.74
CA ILE A 15 4.88 5.98 -7.51
C ILE A 15 6.26 5.35 -7.30
N THR A 16 6.45 4.66 -6.17
CA THR A 16 7.76 4.16 -5.71
C THR A 16 8.02 2.69 -6.03
N GLN A 17 6.99 1.90 -6.36
CA GLN A 17 7.11 0.47 -6.65
C GLN A 17 6.25 0.07 -7.85
N THR A 18 6.88 -0.50 -8.88
CA THR A 18 6.15 -1.01 -10.05
C THR A 18 5.24 -2.16 -9.63
N HIS A 19 3.99 -2.16 -10.10
CA HIS A 19 2.93 -3.15 -9.75
C HIS A 19 2.36 -3.07 -8.33
N SER A 20 2.76 -2.09 -7.52
CA SER A 20 2.12 -1.80 -6.22
C SER A 20 1.12 -0.66 -6.34
N TYR A 21 0.14 -0.66 -5.44
CA TYR A 21 -0.86 0.38 -5.27
C TYR A 21 -0.82 0.89 -3.84
N ALA A 22 -1.31 2.11 -3.64
CA ALA A 22 -1.53 2.68 -2.32
C ALA A 22 -3.03 2.88 -2.12
N VAL A 23 -3.55 2.36 -1.01
CA VAL A 23 -4.88 2.70 -0.50
C VAL A 23 -4.70 3.71 0.62
N VAL A 24 -5.39 4.83 0.52
CA VAL A 24 -5.35 5.88 1.53
C VAL A 24 -6.65 5.82 2.32
N LEU A 25 -6.53 5.48 3.60
CA LEU A 25 -7.63 5.52 4.55
C LEU A 25 -7.63 6.86 5.27
N GLY A 26 -8.77 7.53 5.37
CA GLY A 26 -8.90 8.79 6.09
C GLY A 26 -9.65 8.64 7.39
N GLU A 27 -9.14 9.28 8.44
CA GLU A 27 -9.86 9.40 9.70
C GLU A 27 -11.17 10.16 9.48
N VAL A 28 -12.28 9.52 9.86
CA VAL A 28 -13.60 10.14 9.79
C VAL A 28 -13.65 11.28 10.81
N ASN A 29 -14.03 12.47 10.35
CA ASN A 29 -13.96 13.72 11.12
C ASN A 29 -12.53 14.11 11.57
N GLY A 30 -11.50 13.65 10.85
CA GLY A 30 -10.10 13.97 11.12
C GLY A 30 -9.30 14.30 9.86
N LEU A 31 -8.12 14.89 10.09
CA LEU A 31 -7.18 15.27 9.02
C LEU A 31 -6.10 14.21 8.77
N ARG A 32 -6.06 13.16 9.60
CA ARG A 32 -5.08 12.09 9.46
C ARG A 32 -5.45 11.14 8.32
N ARG A 33 -4.43 10.64 7.64
CA ARG A 33 -4.53 9.66 6.57
C ARG A 33 -3.56 8.52 6.86
N LEU A 34 -4.01 7.28 6.70
CA LEU A 34 -3.22 6.07 6.86
C LEU A 34 -3.01 5.44 5.48
N PRO A 35 -1.81 5.60 4.88
CA PRO A 35 -1.49 4.96 3.61
C PRO A 35 -1.12 3.48 3.83
N ILE A 36 -1.65 2.60 2.97
CA ILE A 36 -1.37 1.17 2.99
C ILE A 36 -0.97 0.73 1.58
N VAL A 37 0.22 0.15 1.46
CA VAL A 37 0.72 -0.39 0.19
C VAL A 37 0.19 -1.80 0.00
N ILE A 38 -0.37 -2.07 -1.17
CA ILE A 38 -0.94 -3.37 -1.54
C ILE A 38 -0.52 -3.76 -2.97
N GLY A 39 -0.62 -5.05 -3.30
CA GLY A 39 -0.39 -5.52 -4.66
C GLY A 39 -1.52 -5.19 -5.63
N GLY A 40 -1.27 -5.38 -6.93
CA GLY A 40 -2.25 -5.09 -7.97
C GLY A 40 -3.51 -5.94 -7.91
N PHE A 41 -3.41 -7.22 -7.55
CA PHE A 41 -4.58 -8.09 -7.43
C PHE A 41 -5.47 -7.69 -6.25
N GLU A 42 -4.86 -7.32 -5.12
CA GLU A 42 -5.55 -6.78 -3.97
C GLU A 42 -6.26 -5.46 -4.31
N ALA A 43 -5.56 -4.55 -5.00
CA ALA A 43 -6.11 -3.27 -5.40
C ALA A 43 -7.31 -3.45 -6.34
N GLN A 44 -7.20 -4.36 -7.30
CA GLN A 44 -8.30 -4.72 -8.19
C GLN A 44 -9.50 -5.28 -7.41
N ALA A 45 -9.27 -6.15 -6.43
CA ALA A 45 -10.34 -6.74 -5.63
C ALA A 45 -11.14 -5.69 -4.84
N ILE A 46 -10.46 -4.65 -4.33
CA ILE A 46 -11.08 -3.50 -3.65
C ILE A 46 -11.79 -2.60 -4.67
N ALA A 47 -11.11 -2.22 -5.76
CA ALA A 47 -11.61 -1.30 -6.78
C ALA A 47 -12.92 -1.79 -7.41
N VAL A 48 -13.01 -3.07 -7.78
CA VAL A 48 -14.24 -3.66 -8.35
C VAL A 48 -15.44 -3.47 -7.42
N ALA A 49 -15.23 -3.58 -6.10
CA ALA A 49 -16.29 -3.38 -5.12
C ALA A 49 -16.64 -1.90 -4.91
N LEU A 50 -15.64 -1.01 -4.88
CA LEU A 50 -15.85 0.44 -4.79
C LEU A 50 -16.63 0.99 -5.98
N GLU A 51 -16.30 0.51 -7.18
CA GLU A 51 -16.98 0.86 -8.44
C GLU A 51 -18.36 0.19 -8.59
N LYS A 52 -18.79 -0.62 -7.60
CA LYS A 52 -20.05 -1.37 -7.60
C LYS A 52 -20.24 -2.21 -8.87
N MET A 53 -19.14 -2.73 -9.41
CA MET A 53 -19.18 -3.60 -10.58
C MET A 53 -19.78 -4.95 -10.20
N ASN A 54 -20.72 -5.43 -11.02
CA ASN A 54 -21.37 -6.73 -10.84
C ASN A 54 -20.87 -7.71 -11.90
N PRO A 55 -19.84 -8.53 -11.59
CA PRO A 55 -19.33 -9.51 -12.54
C PRO A 55 -20.37 -10.61 -12.79
N SER A 56 -20.31 -11.26 -13.96
CA SER A 56 -21.22 -12.34 -14.34
C SER A 56 -21.06 -13.60 -13.47
N ARG A 57 -19.91 -13.75 -12.82
CA ARG A 57 -19.57 -14.82 -11.88
C ARG A 57 -18.94 -14.18 -10.63
N PRO A 58 -19.20 -14.72 -9.44
CA PRO A 58 -18.62 -14.18 -8.21
C PRO A 58 -17.08 -14.33 -8.24
N LEU A 59 -16.38 -13.26 -7.85
CA LEU A 59 -14.94 -13.28 -7.58
C LEU A 59 -14.68 -13.83 -6.17
N THR A 60 -13.41 -13.94 -5.78
CA THR A 60 -12.99 -14.54 -4.51
C THR A 60 -13.68 -13.90 -3.29
N HIS A 61 -13.67 -12.57 -3.18
CA HIS A 61 -14.30 -11.89 -2.05
C HIS A 61 -15.83 -11.87 -2.14
N ASP A 62 -16.41 -12.01 -3.33
CA ASP A 62 -17.87 -12.20 -3.49
C ASP A 62 -18.27 -13.61 -3.02
N LEU A 63 -17.46 -14.62 -3.37
CA LEU A 63 -17.62 -15.99 -2.88
C LEU A 63 -17.53 -16.03 -1.36
N MET A 64 -16.56 -15.31 -0.75
CA MET A 64 -16.43 -15.23 0.69
C MET A 64 -17.64 -14.55 1.35
N LYS A 65 -18.15 -13.45 0.76
CA LYS A 65 -19.39 -12.82 1.22
C LYS A 65 -20.57 -13.79 1.18
N ASN A 66 -20.73 -14.51 0.07
CA ASN A 66 -21.78 -15.50 -0.08
C ASN A 66 -21.65 -16.64 0.92
N PHE A 67 -20.41 -17.07 1.22
CA PHE A 67 -20.12 -18.09 2.21
C PHE A 67 -20.58 -17.63 3.61
N LEU A 68 -20.13 -16.46 4.07
CA LEU A 68 -20.54 -15.93 5.38
C LEU A 68 -22.07 -15.80 5.49
N ASN A 69 -22.72 -15.26 4.45
CA ASN A 69 -24.18 -15.15 4.43
C ASN A 69 -24.88 -16.51 4.48
N ALA A 70 -24.36 -17.52 3.77
CA ALA A 70 -24.94 -18.86 3.75
C ALA A 70 -24.87 -19.57 5.12
N PHE A 71 -23.87 -19.21 5.92
CA PHE A 71 -23.70 -19.70 7.30
C PHE A 71 -24.25 -18.73 8.35
N ALA A 72 -25.00 -17.70 7.95
CA ALA A 72 -25.55 -16.67 8.84
C ALA A 72 -24.49 -16.03 9.75
N ILE A 73 -23.32 -15.73 9.18
CA ILE A 73 -22.24 -15.02 9.86
C ILE A 73 -22.27 -13.56 9.43
N ASP A 74 -22.49 -12.66 10.40
CA ASP A 74 -22.49 -11.22 10.17
C ASP A 74 -21.07 -10.65 10.37
N LEU A 75 -20.55 -9.97 9.36
CA LEU A 75 -19.32 -9.18 9.48
C LEU A 75 -19.67 -7.76 9.95
N HIS A 76 -19.40 -7.46 11.22
CA HIS A 76 -19.77 -6.19 11.84
C HIS A 76 -18.84 -5.04 11.50
N GLU A 77 -17.55 -5.33 11.45
CA GLU A 77 -16.51 -4.31 11.30
C GLU A 77 -15.18 -5.00 10.97
N ILE A 78 -14.25 -4.22 10.43
CA ILE A 78 -12.85 -4.62 10.37
C ILE A 78 -12.02 -3.70 11.26
N ILE A 79 -10.92 -4.22 11.81
CA ILE A 79 -10.03 -3.46 12.67
C ILE A 79 -8.59 -3.65 12.21
N ILE A 80 -7.94 -2.57 11.77
CA ILE A 80 -6.49 -2.53 11.55
C ILE A 80 -5.85 -2.35 12.91
N CYS A 81 -5.35 -3.44 13.49
CA CYS A 81 -5.06 -3.53 14.91
C CYS A 81 -3.57 -3.50 15.27
N ASP A 82 -2.69 -3.79 14.32
CA ASP A 82 -1.25 -3.85 14.58
C ASP A 82 -0.42 -3.42 13.38
N LEU A 83 0.82 -3.00 13.65
CA LEU A 83 1.83 -2.64 12.67
C LEU A 83 3.18 -3.16 13.16
N GLN A 84 3.73 -4.15 12.47
CA GLN A 84 5.03 -4.74 12.79
C GLN A 84 5.90 -4.73 11.54
N GLU A 85 7.09 -4.14 11.63
CA GLU A 85 8.06 -4.10 10.50
C GLU A 85 7.46 -3.55 9.19
N GLY A 86 6.54 -2.57 9.30
CA GLY A 86 5.85 -1.98 8.16
C GLY A 86 4.67 -2.79 7.61
N ILE A 87 4.32 -3.91 8.25
CA ILE A 87 3.22 -4.79 7.87
C ILE A 87 2.01 -4.55 8.79
N PHE A 88 0.89 -4.17 8.19
CA PHE A 88 -0.37 -3.98 8.89
C PHE A 88 -1.13 -5.30 9.07
N TYR A 89 -1.57 -5.56 10.29
CA TYR A 89 -2.45 -6.66 10.63
C TYR A 89 -3.86 -6.17 10.87
N SER A 90 -4.84 -6.94 10.39
CA SER A 90 -6.25 -6.63 10.54
C SER A 90 -7.03 -7.80 11.10
N LYS A 91 -8.18 -7.49 11.69
CA LYS A 91 -9.14 -8.47 12.16
C LYS A 91 -10.50 -8.21 11.54
N LEU A 92 -11.20 -9.30 11.21
CA LEU A 92 -12.63 -9.29 10.91
C LEU A 92 -13.37 -9.60 12.20
N VAL A 93 -14.27 -8.71 12.63
CA VAL A 93 -15.14 -8.96 13.79
C VAL A 93 -16.44 -9.53 13.26
N CYS A 94 -16.61 -10.83 13.42
CA CYS A 94 -17.77 -11.56 12.95
C CYS A 94 -18.62 -12.03 14.12
N SER A 95 -19.94 -12.12 13.95
CA SER A 95 -20.79 -12.85 14.90
C SER A 95 -21.61 -13.92 14.21
N SER A 96 -21.94 -14.94 14.99
CA SER A 96 -23.02 -15.89 14.73
C SER A 96 -24.00 -15.83 15.90
N ASP A 97 -25.06 -16.64 15.88
CA ASP A 97 -26.12 -16.64 16.91
C ASP A 97 -25.60 -16.75 18.36
N ASN A 98 -24.44 -17.37 18.59
CA ASN A 98 -23.94 -17.66 19.93
C ASN A 98 -22.68 -16.88 20.31
N ASP A 99 -21.85 -16.49 19.35
CA ASP A 99 -20.49 -16.01 19.60
C ASP A 99 -20.09 -14.89 18.64
N THR A 100 -19.34 -13.94 19.19
CA THR A 100 -18.55 -12.97 18.43
C THR A 100 -17.10 -13.45 18.39
N ILE A 101 -16.53 -13.56 17.20
CA ILE A 101 -15.16 -14.01 16.96
C ILE A 101 -14.37 -12.96 16.19
N GLU A 102 -13.07 -12.91 16.47
CA GLU A 102 -12.12 -12.12 15.69
C GLU A 102 -11.30 -13.06 14.80
N ILE A 103 -11.29 -12.80 13.50
CA ILE A 103 -10.55 -13.59 12.52
C ILE A 103 -9.38 -12.75 11.99
N ASP A 104 -8.16 -13.28 12.10
CA ASP A 104 -6.98 -12.64 11.53
C ASP A 104 -7.10 -12.49 10.01
N SER A 105 -6.68 -11.35 9.49
CA SER A 105 -6.82 -11.01 8.07
C SER A 105 -5.73 -10.04 7.63
N ARG A 106 -5.24 -10.23 6.41
CA ARG A 106 -4.46 -9.20 5.74
C ARG A 106 -5.33 -7.97 5.53
N THR A 107 -4.75 -6.80 5.74
CA THR A 107 -5.49 -5.53 5.66
C THR A 107 -6.17 -5.33 4.30
N SER A 108 -5.55 -5.77 3.19
CA SER A 108 -6.15 -5.72 1.86
C SER A 108 -7.44 -6.56 1.73
N ASP A 109 -7.44 -7.78 2.27
CA ASP A 109 -8.60 -8.68 2.24
C ASP A 109 -9.74 -8.13 3.12
N ALA A 110 -9.38 -7.63 4.30
CA ALA A 110 -10.32 -7.00 5.21
C ALA A 110 -11.01 -5.79 4.57
N LEU A 111 -10.25 -4.91 3.91
CA LEU A 111 -10.81 -3.77 3.17
C LEU A 111 -11.73 -4.22 2.02
N ALA A 112 -11.32 -5.23 1.26
CA ALA A 112 -12.12 -5.77 0.16
C ALA A 112 -13.46 -6.37 0.62
N LEU A 113 -13.49 -6.98 1.81
CA LEU A 113 -14.71 -7.46 2.45
C LEU A 113 -15.53 -6.32 3.03
N ALA A 114 -14.91 -5.36 3.72
CA ALA A 114 -15.60 -4.23 4.33
C ALA A 114 -16.41 -3.43 3.30
N VAL A 115 -15.83 -3.16 2.13
CA VAL A 115 -16.53 -2.48 1.02
C VAL A 115 -17.71 -3.31 0.51
N ARG A 116 -17.58 -4.63 0.41
CA ARG A 116 -18.64 -5.53 -0.07
C ARG A 116 -19.78 -5.70 0.93
N PHE A 117 -19.46 -5.77 2.21
CA PHE A 117 -20.46 -5.86 3.29
C PHE A 117 -21.05 -4.50 3.64
N GLY A 118 -20.36 -3.41 3.31
CA GLY A 118 -20.72 -2.07 3.76
C GLY A 118 -20.51 -1.90 5.27
N CYS A 119 -19.56 -2.62 5.86
CA CYS A 119 -19.28 -2.53 7.29
C CYS A 119 -18.18 -1.49 7.57
N PRO A 120 -18.18 -0.86 8.76
CA PRO A 120 -17.21 0.15 9.15
C PRO A 120 -15.77 -0.40 9.24
N ILE A 121 -14.83 0.49 8.95
CA ILE A 121 -13.40 0.24 9.05
C ILE A 121 -12.87 1.01 10.26
N TYR A 122 -12.17 0.33 11.16
CA TYR A 122 -11.57 0.95 12.34
C TYR A 122 -10.07 0.73 12.42
N THR A 123 -9.41 1.61 13.18
CA THR A 123 -8.06 1.41 13.68
C THR A 123 -7.93 1.94 15.12
N TYR A 124 -6.71 1.95 15.65
CA TYR A 124 -6.38 2.48 16.97
C TYR A 124 -5.42 3.66 16.88
N GLU A 125 -5.41 4.49 17.93
CA GLU A 125 -4.61 5.71 18.02
C GLU A 125 -3.12 5.43 17.80
N ASN A 126 -2.57 4.38 18.39
CA ASN A 126 -1.16 3.99 18.24
C ASN A 126 -0.77 3.69 16.79
N ILE A 127 -1.70 3.18 15.97
CA ILE A 127 -1.45 2.91 14.55
C ILE A 127 -1.40 4.23 13.77
N LEU A 128 -2.32 5.15 14.05
CA LEU A 128 -2.32 6.49 13.44
C LEU A 128 -1.15 7.35 13.89
N GLU A 129 -0.68 7.23 15.13
CA GLU A 129 0.53 7.90 15.59
C GLU A 129 1.78 7.35 14.88
N SER A 130 1.81 6.04 14.63
CA SER A 130 2.99 5.36 14.07
C SER A 130 3.11 5.50 12.55
N ALA A 131 1.99 5.47 11.82
CA ALA A 131 1.97 5.46 10.36
C ALA A 131 0.99 6.45 9.72
N GLY A 132 0.23 7.20 10.52
CA GLY A 132 -0.67 8.22 10.02
C GLY A 132 0.07 9.50 9.61
N ILE A 133 -0.43 10.14 8.56
CA ILE A 133 0.08 11.40 8.02
C ILE A 133 -1.00 12.47 8.22
N LEU A 134 -0.64 13.60 8.80
CA LEU A 134 -1.51 14.78 8.86
C LEU A 134 -1.55 15.47 7.50
N MET A 135 -2.74 15.61 6.93
CA MET A 135 -2.96 16.48 5.79
C MET A 135 -3.11 17.93 6.27
N GLU A 136 -2.35 18.85 5.70
CA GLU A 136 -2.65 20.28 5.86
C GLU A 136 -3.86 20.62 4.99
N ASP A 137 -4.91 21.18 5.58
CA ASP A 137 -6.07 21.68 4.86
C ASP A 137 -5.62 22.75 3.85
N THR A 138 -5.61 22.39 2.57
CA THR A 138 -5.32 23.34 1.47
C THR A 138 -6.54 24.17 1.12
N ALA A 139 -7.21 24.70 2.16
CA ALA A 139 -8.28 25.68 2.06
C ALA A 139 -7.86 26.98 2.75
N GLY A 140 -7.03 27.78 2.08
CA GLY A 140 -6.90 29.22 2.37
C GLY A 140 -5.52 29.74 2.73
N THR A 141 -4.97 30.54 1.82
CA THR A 141 -3.89 31.53 1.97
C THR A 141 -2.45 31.01 2.05
N GLY A 142 -1.68 31.35 1.01
CA GLY A 142 -0.28 31.03 0.92
C GLY A 142 0.58 31.70 1.99
N LYS A 143 1.51 30.92 2.55
CA LYS A 143 2.85 31.37 2.95
C LYS A 143 3.77 30.16 3.00
N LYS A 144 4.81 30.17 2.16
CA LYS A 144 5.98 29.30 2.30
C LYS A 144 6.55 29.44 3.72
N LYS A 145 6.68 28.33 4.44
CA LYS A 145 7.77 28.13 5.40
C LYS A 145 8.30 26.70 5.29
N LYS A 146 9.57 26.61 4.89
CA LYS A 146 10.41 25.43 5.07
C LYS A 146 10.53 25.14 6.57
N ALA A 147 10.34 23.89 6.95
CA ALA A 147 10.98 23.30 8.12
C ALA A 147 11.58 21.95 7.68
N LYS A 148 12.91 21.86 7.79
CA LYS A 148 13.69 20.63 7.69
C LYS A 148 13.67 19.94 9.05
N GLN A 149 13.45 18.64 9.09
CA GLN A 149 14.16 17.63 9.90
C GLN A 149 13.64 16.25 9.47
N GLU A 150 14.40 15.53 8.66
CA GLU A 150 15.39 14.51 9.06
C GLU A 150 14.71 13.27 9.65
N VAL A 151 14.32 12.36 8.75
CA VAL A 151 14.28 10.93 9.05
C VAL A 151 15.48 10.34 8.31
N MET A 152 16.46 9.87 9.09
CA MET A 152 17.55 9.07 8.58
C MET A 152 16.96 7.76 8.07
N VAL A 153 17.00 7.56 6.76
CA VAL A 153 17.02 6.22 6.16
C VAL A 153 18.23 6.22 5.25
N GLU A 154 19.10 5.26 5.50
CA GLU A 154 20.43 5.13 4.95
C GLU A 154 20.45 5.34 3.43
N GLU A 155 21.37 6.23 3.02
CA GLU A 155 21.70 6.47 1.63
C GLU A 155 22.35 5.22 1.03
N THR A 156 21.63 4.53 0.15
CA THR A 156 22.24 3.83 -0.98
C THR A 156 21.20 3.66 -2.07
N GLY A 157 21.28 4.52 -3.11
CA GLY A 157 20.40 4.40 -4.27
C GLY A 157 20.20 5.71 -5.03
N THR A 158 21.28 6.36 -5.44
CA THR A 158 21.23 7.37 -6.51
C THR A 158 20.47 6.79 -7.70
N VAL A 159 19.34 7.37 -8.10
CA VAL A 159 18.78 7.10 -9.43
C VAL A 159 19.65 7.87 -10.42
N THR A 160 20.70 7.23 -10.94
CA THR A 160 21.42 7.78 -12.09
C THR A 160 20.48 7.69 -13.28
N SER A 161 20.18 8.86 -13.85
CA SER A 161 19.39 8.99 -15.04
C SER A 161 20.09 8.28 -16.22
N ASN A 162 19.33 7.88 -17.25
CA ASN A 162 19.89 7.28 -18.47
C ASN A 162 20.96 8.17 -19.17
N GLU A 163 21.06 9.45 -18.80
CA GLU A 163 22.10 10.37 -19.27
C GLU A 163 23.44 10.14 -18.56
N ASP A 164 23.42 9.73 -17.29
CA ASP A 164 24.63 9.52 -16.48
C ASP A 164 25.40 8.27 -16.95
N LEU A 165 24.70 7.20 -17.32
CA LEU A 165 25.30 5.97 -17.86
C LEU A 165 26.04 6.18 -19.19
N LYS A 166 25.59 7.13 -20.01
CA LYS A 166 26.23 7.46 -21.29
C LYS A 166 27.55 8.20 -21.11
N SER A 167 27.76 8.83 -19.96
CA SER A 167 28.97 9.61 -19.67
C SER A 167 30.11 8.76 -19.10
N LEU A 168 29.81 7.58 -18.55
CA LEU A 168 30.79 6.67 -17.96
C LEU A 168 31.59 5.91 -19.03
N SER A 169 32.82 5.53 -18.71
CA SER A 169 33.67 4.65 -19.51
C SER A 169 33.26 3.18 -19.41
N LEU A 170 33.77 2.32 -20.30
CA LEU A 170 33.47 0.88 -20.27
C LEU A 170 33.96 0.21 -18.99
N ASP A 171 35.11 0.63 -18.46
CA ASP A 171 35.66 0.06 -17.23
C ASP A 171 34.81 0.47 -16.01
N GLU A 172 34.39 1.74 -15.94
CA GLU A 172 33.49 2.23 -14.90
C GLU A 172 32.11 1.54 -14.94
N LEU A 173 31.57 1.27 -16.14
CA LEU A 173 30.32 0.54 -16.29
C LEU A 173 30.45 -0.93 -15.83
N ASN A 174 31.59 -1.57 -16.05
CA ASN A 174 31.82 -2.94 -15.56
C ASN A 174 31.97 -2.99 -14.04
N THR A 175 32.66 -2.02 -13.44
CA THR A 175 32.74 -1.89 -11.97
C THR A 175 31.36 -1.65 -11.38
N LEU A 176 30.60 -0.69 -11.93
CA LEU A 176 29.24 -0.39 -11.48
C LEU A 176 28.30 -1.59 -11.63
N LEU A 177 28.44 -2.40 -12.68
CA LEU A 177 27.65 -3.62 -12.86
C LEU A 177 27.89 -4.64 -11.74
N ASN A 178 29.15 -4.83 -11.33
CA ASN A 178 29.49 -5.76 -10.26
C ASN A 178 28.94 -5.28 -8.91
N ASP A 179 29.13 -4.01 -8.58
CA ASP A 179 28.64 -3.42 -7.33
C ASP A 179 27.11 -3.54 -7.21
N VAL A 180 26.41 -3.30 -8.32
CA VAL A 180 24.95 -3.37 -8.38
C VAL A 180 24.43 -4.81 -8.28
N LEU A 181 25.16 -5.78 -8.86
CA LEU A 181 24.85 -7.21 -8.71
C LEU A 181 25.08 -7.72 -7.28
N GLU A 182 26.13 -7.24 -6.60
CA GLU A 182 26.38 -7.54 -5.17
C GLU A 182 25.28 -6.99 -4.27
N SER A 183 24.68 -5.85 -4.64
CA SER A 183 23.53 -5.26 -3.95
C SER A 183 22.16 -5.83 -4.34
N GLU A 184 22.12 -6.88 -5.18
CA GLU A 184 20.89 -7.50 -5.71
C GLU A 184 19.92 -6.54 -6.45
N ASP A 185 20.41 -5.40 -6.94
CA ASP A 185 19.63 -4.46 -7.73
C ASP A 185 19.61 -4.87 -9.22
N TYR A 186 18.83 -5.91 -9.50
CA TYR A 186 18.74 -6.52 -10.83
C TYR A 186 18.19 -5.58 -11.90
N ILE A 187 17.36 -4.59 -11.54
CA ILE A 187 16.79 -3.62 -12.49
C ILE A 187 17.91 -2.74 -13.05
N ARG A 188 18.78 -2.26 -12.17
CA ARG A 188 19.90 -1.40 -12.55
C ARG A 188 21.00 -2.18 -13.26
N ALA A 189 21.22 -3.45 -12.88
CA ALA A 189 22.13 -4.35 -13.60
C ALA A 189 21.71 -4.58 -15.07
N ILE A 190 20.41 -4.70 -15.35
CA ILE A 190 19.89 -4.83 -16.72
C ILE A 190 20.21 -3.57 -17.55
N ALA A 191 19.96 -2.38 -16.99
CA ALA A 191 20.22 -1.12 -17.69
C ALA A 191 21.72 -0.93 -18.03
N ILE A 192 22.61 -1.22 -17.09
CA ILE A 192 24.06 -1.14 -17.29
C ILE A 192 24.54 -2.16 -18.33
N ARG A 193 24.03 -3.41 -18.25
CA ARG A 193 24.36 -4.47 -19.21
C ARG A 193 23.94 -4.10 -20.63
N ASP A 194 22.75 -3.52 -20.79
CA ASP A 194 22.23 -3.14 -22.10
C ASP A 194 23.04 -1.96 -22.71
N GLU A 195 23.50 -1.01 -21.89
CA GLU A 195 24.43 0.05 -22.32
C GLU A 195 25.81 -0.49 -22.73
N ILE A 196 26.40 -1.40 -21.95
CA ILE A 196 27.68 -2.07 -22.30
C ILE A 196 27.55 -2.81 -23.64
N ASN A 197 26.44 -3.53 -23.85
CA ASN A 197 26.18 -4.27 -25.08
C ASN A 197 25.96 -3.34 -26.29
N SER A 198 25.31 -2.19 -26.09
CA SER A 198 25.16 -1.18 -27.13
C SER A 198 26.51 -0.63 -27.62
N ARG A 199 27.49 -0.47 -26.71
CA ARG A 199 28.83 0.00 -27.04
C ARG A 199 29.71 -1.04 -27.73
N ARG A 200 29.51 -2.33 -27.43
CA ARG A 200 30.22 -3.45 -28.09
C ARG A 200 29.73 -3.76 -29.51
N LYS A 201 28.52 -3.31 -29.87
CA LYS A 201 27.94 -3.52 -31.22
C LYS A 201 28.26 -2.39 -32.22
N LYS A 202 28.92 -1.33 -31.78
CA LYS A 202 29.51 -0.30 -32.66
C LYS A 202 30.95 -0.64 -32.97
#